data_AF-A0A0Q5IXF4-F1
#
_entry.id   AF-A0A0Q5IXF4-F1
#
_cell.length_a   1.000
_cell.length_b   1.000
_cell.length_c   1.000
_cell.angle_alpha   90.00
_cell.angle_beta   90.00
_cell.angle_gamma   90.00
#
_symmetry.space_group_name_H-M   'P 1'
#
loop_
_entity.id
_entity.type
_entity.pdbx_description
1 polymer ?
#
loop_
_entity_poly.entity_id
_entity_poly.type
_entity_poly.pdbx_seq_one_letter_code
_entity_poly.pdbx_strand_id
1 'polypeptide(L)'
;MPAHKIGGGMERRYQQADSSDLWWQIALGGFIALLAHSIVVGLYTRYETRQAMAQLEKESKLATQQMQRALRQNLQTPRNAPEVREYDPPRPLSDGERCLQGRRFKRVSNGWVQLTHDPC
;
A
#
# COMPACT_ATOMS: atom_id res chain seq x y z
N MET A 1 -25.48 -49.26 -70.93
CA MET A 1 -26.14 -49.37 -69.61
C MET A 1 -25.06 -49.31 -68.54
N PRO A 2 -24.88 -48.20 -67.79
CA PRO A 2 -23.88 -48.16 -66.74
C PRO A 2 -24.45 -48.75 -65.43
N ALA A 3 -23.74 -49.74 -64.89
CA ALA A 3 -24.06 -50.37 -63.62
C ALA A 3 -23.82 -49.38 -62.46
N HIS A 4 -24.89 -49.06 -61.73
CA HIS A 4 -24.87 -48.22 -60.54
C HIS A 4 -24.15 -48.96 -59.40
N LYS A 5 -22.95 -48.51 -59.01
CA LYS A 5 -22.23 -48.99 -57.82
C LYS A 5 -22.92 -48.47 -56.55
N ILE A 6 -23.93 -49.19 -56.07
CA ILE A 6 -24.56 -48.97 -54.76
C ILE A 6 -23.80 -49.83 -53.74
N GLY A 7 -22.63 -49.37 -53.29
CA GLY A 7 -21.81 -50.13 -52.33
C GLY A 7 -20.91 -49.25 -51.45
N GLY A 8 -20.37 -48.16 -51.98
CA GLY A 8 -19.42 -47.29 -51.25
C GLY A 8 -20.03 -46.33 -50.24
N GLY A 9 -21.31 -46.50 -49.86
CA GLY A 9 -21.99 -45.66 -48.87
C GLY A 9 -21.78 -46.16 -47.43
N MET A 10 -21.77 -47.47 -47.22
CA MET A 10 -21.54 -48.06 -45.89
C MET A 10 -20.07 -47.96 -45.49
N GLU A 11 -19.13 -48.30 -46.37
CA GLU A 11 -17.68 -48.22 -46.07
C GLU A 11 -17.24 -46.81 -45.68
N ARG A 12 -17.75 -45.78 -46.37
CA ARG A 12 -17.46 -44.37 -46.01
C ARG A 12 -17.98 -43.99 -44.63
N ARG A 13 -19.15 -44.49 -44.21
CA ARG A 13 -19.68 -44.22 -42.86
C ARG A 13 -18.87 -44.92 -41.77
N TYR A 14 -18.44 -46.17 -42.00
CA TYR A 14 -17.57 -46.88 -41.06
C TYR A 14 -16.22 -46.18 -40.91
N GLN A 15 -15.59 -45.82 -42.02
CA GLN A 15 -14.30 -45.14 -42.02
C GLN A 15 -14.38 -43.76 -41.34
N GLN A 16 -15.50 -43.05 -41.48
CA GLN A 16 -15.74 -41.76 -40.85
C GLN A 16 -16.06 -41.90 -39.35
N ALA A 17 -16.74 -42.97 -38.94
CA ALA A 17 -16.99 -43.28 -37.53
C ALA A 17 -15.69 -43.64 -36.78
N ASP A 18 -14.85 -44.52 -37.35
CA ASP A 18 -13.53 -44.87 -36.78
C ASP A 18 -12.62 -43.65 -36.67
N SER A 19 -12.58 -42.81 -37.69
CA SER A 19 -11.81 -41.57 -37.66
C SER A 19 -12.30 -40.66 -36.53
N SER A 20 -13.63 -40.48 -36.42
CA SER A 20 -14.23 -39.58 -35.41
C SER A 20 -14.00 -40.09 -33.99
N ASP A 21 -14.07 -41.40 -33.77
CA ASP A 21 -13.81 -42.01 -32.46
C ASP A 21 -12.33 -41.91 -32.07
N LEU A 22 -11.42 -42.06 -33.03
CA LEU A 22 -9.98 -41.85 -32.81
C LEU A 22 -9.67 -40.40 -32.41
N TRP A 23 -10.23 -39.42 -33.14
CA TRP A 23 -10.05 -37.99 -32.81
C TRP A 23 -10.64 -37.63 -31.45
N TRP A 24 -11.81 -38.21 -31.12
CA TRP A 24 -12.44 -38.04 -29.81
C TRP A 24 -11.57 -38.60 -28.68
N GLN A 25 -10.98 -39.79 -28.85
CA GLN A 25 -10.06 -40.38 -27.86
C GLN A 25 -8.81 -39.53 -27.63
N ILE A 26 -8.22 -38.96 -28.70
CA ILE A 26 -7.06 -38.07 -28.60
C ILE A 26 -7.43 -36.80 -27.81
N ALA A 27 -8.58 -36.19 -28.13
CA ALA A 27 -9.06 -35.00 -27.42
C ALA A 27 -9.32 -35.29 -25.93
N LEU A 28 -9.94 -36.43 -25.62
CA LEU A 28 -10.19 -36.86 -24.24
C LEU A 28 -8.89 -37.08 -23.47
N GLY A 29 -7.89 -37.71 -24.09
CA GLY A 29 -6.56 -37.90 -23.50
C GLY A 29 -5.86 -36.58 -23.19
N GLY A 30 -5.90 -35.63 -24.12
CA GLY A 30 -5.35 -34.28 -23.91
C GLY A 30 -6.04 -33.54 -22.77
N PHE A 31 -7.38 -33.61 -22.70
CA PHE A 31 -8.14 -32.99 -21.62
C PHE A 31 -7.79 -33.56 -20.25
N ILE A 32 -7.75 -34.90 -20.12
CA ILE A 32 -7.40 -35.56 -18.86
C ILE A 32 -5.96 -35.23 -18.44
N ALA A 33 -5.02 -35.22 -19.39
CA ALA A 33 -3.63 -34.87 -19.12
C ALA A 33 -3.50 -33.42 -18.60
N LEU A 34 -4.18 -32.47 -19.24
CA LEU A 34 -4.20 -31.07 -18.82
C LEU A 34 -4.87 -30.89 -17.45
N LEU A 35 -5.95 -31.63 -17.19
CA LEU A 35 -6.66 -31.60 -15.91
C LEU A 35 -5.77 -32.13 -14.78
N ALA A 36 -5.11 -33.26 -14.99
CA ALA A 36 -4.13 -33.81 -14.05
C ALA A 36 -2.97 -32.83 -13.82
N HIS A 37 -2.43 -32.25 -14.89
CA HIS A 37 -1.36 -31.26 -14.80
C HIS A 37 -1.78 -30.03 -13.98
N SER A 38 -2.99 -29.50 -14.22
CA SER A 38 -3.54 -28.37 -13.48
C SER A 38 -3.70 -28.69 -11.99
N ILE A 39 -4.16 -29.89 -11.64
CA ILE A 39 -4.27 -30.31 -10.24
C ILE A 39 -2.90 -30.37 -9.59
N VAL A 40 -1.91 -31.01 -10.24
CA VAL A 40 -0.55 -31.15 -9.70
C VAL A 40 0.10 -29.79 -9.48
N VAL A 41 0.05 -28.91 -10.48
CA VAL A 41 0.62 -27.55 -10.36
C VAL A 41 -0.11 -26.75 -9.29
N GLY A 42 -1.45 -26.86 -9.21
CA GLY A 42 -2.24 -26.20 -8.18
C GLY A 42 -1.88 -26.66 -6.76
N LEU A 43 -1.68 -27.96 -6.57
CA LEU A 43 -1.26 -28.51 -5.27
C LEU A 43 0.18 -28.13 -4.93
N TYR A 44 1.09 -28.19 -5.90
CA TYR A 44 2.50 -27.85 -5.71
C TYR A 44 2.67 -26.37 -5.35
N THR A 45 2.05 -25.47 -6.11
CA THR A 45 2.06 -24.02 -5.82
C THR A 45 1.42 -23.72 -4.46
N ARG A 46 0.33 -24.41 -4.09
CA ARG A 46 -0.30 -24.25 -2.77
C ARG A 46 0.57 -24.76 -1.63
N TYR A 47 1.40 -25.76 -1.87
CA TYR A 47 2.33 -26.30 -0.90
C TYR A 47 3.52 -25.34 -0.68
N GLU A 48 4.16 -24.90 -1.76
CA GLU A 48 5.26 -23.92 -1.73
C GLU A 48 4.82 -22.59 -1.08
N THR A 49 3.66 -22.07 -1.46
CA THR A 49 3.12 -20.84 -0.87
C THR A 49 2.83 -20.98 0.62
N ARG A 50 2.33 -22.12 1.08
CA ARG A 50 2.11 -22.36 2.51
C ARG A 50 3.42 -22.37 3.29
N GLN A 51 4.48 -22.93 2.74
CA GLN A 51 5.79 -22.92 3.39
C GLN A 51 6.39 -21.52 3.45
N ALA A 52 6.35 -20.77 2.35
CA ALA A 52 6.83 -19.39 2.30
C ALA A 52 6.04 -18.47 3.25
N MET A 53 4.71 -18.61 3.26
CA MET A 53 3.84 -17.84 4.16
C MET A 53 4.11 -18.15 5.63
N ALA A 54 4.40 -19.41 5.99
CA ALA A 54 4.68 -19.78 7.38
C ALA A 54 5.95 -19.11 7.95
N GLN A 55 6.94 -18.84 7.10
CA GLN A 55 8.14 -18.09 7.50
C GLN A 55 7.84 -16.60 7.63
N LEU A 56 7.19 -16.02 6.63
CA LEU A 56 6.77 -14.62 6.62
C LEU A 56 5.79 -14.29 7.76
N GLU A 57 4.92 -15.21 8.16
CA GLU A 57 3.95 -14.99 9.23
C GLU A 57 4.64 -14.82 10.60
N LYS A 58 5.76 -15.51 10.84
CA LYS A 58 6.53 -15.36 12.08
C LYS A 58 7.23 -14.01 12.14
N GLU A 59 7.88 -13.62 11.05
CA GLU A 59 8.59 -12.35 10.95
C GLU A 59 7.62 -11.17 10.97
N SER A 60 6.51 -11.26 10.24
CA SER A 60 5.47 -10.22 10.22
C SER A 60 4.79 -10.06 11.57
N LYS A 61 4.56 -11.13 12.35
CA LYS A 61 4.04 -11.01 13.74
C LYS A 61 4.98 -10.20 14.63
N LEU A 62 6.29 -10.45 14.56
CA LEU A 62 7.28 -9.70 15.33
C LEU A 62 7.33 -8.23 14.89
N ALA A 63 7.39 -7.98 13.58
CA ALA A 63 7.39 -6.63 13.03
C ALA A 63 6.10 -5.86 13.39
N THR A 64 4.94 -6.51 13.32
CA THR A 64 3.64 -5.91 13.67
C THR A 64 3.56 -5.57 15.16
N GLN A 65 4.08 -6.43 16.04
CA GLN A 65 4.14 -6.14 17.47
C GLN A 65 5.07 -4.95 17.78
N GLN A 66 6.23 -4.88 17.13
CA GLN A 66 7.14 -3.74 17.28
C GLN A 66 6.48 -2.44 16.78
N MET A 67 5.82 -2.48 15.63
CA MET A 67 5.09 -1.33 15.08
C MET A 67 3.96 -0.88 16.00
N GLN A 68 3.16 -1.80 16.54
CA GLN A 68 2.10 -1.45 17.50
C GLN A 68 2.66 -0.83 18.80
N ARG A 69 3.80 -1.32 19.29
CA ARG A 69 4.47 -0.73 20.47
C ARG A 69 4.96 0.69 20.16
N ALA A 70 5.62 0.88 19.02
CA ALA A 70 6.09 2.19 18.58
C ALA A 70 4.93 3.17 18.37
N LEU A 71 3.80 2.71 17.84
CA LEU A 71 2.60 3.54 17.65
C LEU A 71 2.00 3.97 18.99
N ARG A 72 1.89 3.04 19.96
CA ARG A 72 1.41 3.35 21.31
C ARG A 72 2.33 4.34 22.03
N GLN A 73 3.64 4.18 21.89
CA GLN A 73 4.62 5.11 22.47
C GLN A 73 4.52 6.51 21.85
N ASN A 74 4.40 6.62 20.53
CA ASN A 74 4.22 7.91 19.86
C ASN A 74 2.89 8.60 20.22
N LEU A 75 1.82 7.83 20.45
CA LEU A 75 0.54 8.36 20.92
C LEU A 75 0.57 8.79 22.39
N GLN A 76 1.33 8.10 23.24
CA GLN A 76 1.45 8.40 24.66
C GLN A 76 2.48 9.47 24.98
N THR A 77 3.41 9.73 24.05
CA THR A 77 4.28 10.89 24.18
C THR A 77 3.38 12.11 24.01
N PRO A 78 3.17 12.95 25.05
CA PRO A 78 2.54 14.23 24.81
C PRO A 78 3.47 14.91 23.82
N ARG A 79 2.94 15.14 22.61
CA ARG A 79 3.58 16.03 21.66
C ARG A 79 3.78 17.31 22.47
N ASN A 80 5.02 17.56 22.88
CA ASN A 80 5.45 18.87 23.34
C ASN A 80 5.23 19.76 22.12
N ALA A 81 3.97 20.14 21.89
CA ALA A 81 3.63 21.29 21.10
C ALA A 81 4.52 22.37 21.70
N PRO A 82 5.36 23.03 20.89
CA PRO A 82 6.17 24.11 21.42
C PRO A 82 5.20 25.01 22.16
N GLU A 83 5.40 25.10 23.48
CA GLU A 83 4.67 25.98 24.37
C GLU A 83 4.67 27.32 23.66
N VAL A 84 3.49 27.72 23.16
CA VAL A 84 3.31 29.02 22.55
C VAL A 84 3.56 29.97 23.70
N ARG A 85 4.81 30.45 23.82
CA ARG A 85 5.18 31.48 24.78
C ARG A 85 4.16 32.58 24.60
N GLU A 86 3.30 32.70 25.60
CA GLU A 86 2.31 33.75 25.69
C GLU A 86 3.11 35.05 25.69
N TYR A 87 3.13 35.72 24.53
CA TYR A 87 3.80 37.00 24.37
C TYR A 87 2.99 37.98 25.21
N ASP A 88 3.50 38.30 26.40
CA ASP A 88 2.99 39.39 27.22
C ASP A 88 2.89 40.63 26.32
N PRO A 89 1.68 41.20 26.12
CA PRO A 89 1.52 42.32 25.21
C PRO A 89 2.35 43.51 25.74
N PRO A 90 3.16 44.17 24.89
CA PRO A 90 4.04 45.24 25.33
C PRO A 90 3.23 46.37 25.98
N ARG A 91 3.73 46.86 27.13
CA ARG A 91 3.07 47.91 27.92
C ARG A 91 2.73 49.12 27.04
N PRO A 92 1.53 49.73 27.14
CA PRO A 92 1.20 50.93 26.39
C PRO A 92 2.22 52.06 26.64
N LEU A 93 2.45 52.91 25.63
CA LEU A 93 3.34 54.06 25.74
C LEU A 93 2.74 55.08 26.71
N SER A 94 3.56 55.61 27.63
CA SER A 94 3.13 56.69 28.53
C SER A 94 3.48 58.08 27.97
N ASP A 95 2.89 59.14 28.52
CA ASP A 95 3.11 60.51 28.05
C ASP A 95 4.59 60.91 28.14
N GLY A 96 5.18 61.24 27.00
CA GLY A 96 6.61 61.56 26.88
C GLY A 96 7.50 60.37 26.54
N GLU A 97 6.93 59.18 26.31
CA GLU A 97 7.64 58.03 25.74
C GLU A 97 7.37 57.90 24.24
N ARG A 98 8.38 57.44 23.49
CA ARG A 98 8.28 57.15 22.06
C ARG A 98 8.92 55.82 21.74
N CYS A 99 8.32 55.12 20.78
CA CYS A 99 8.86 53.89 20.24
C CYS A 99 9.45 54.13 18.87
N LEU A 100 10.74 53.87 18.73
CA LEU A 100 11.48 54.03 17.49
C LEU A 100 12.29 52.74 17.27
N GLN A 101 12.05 52.05 16.15
CA GLN A 101 12.75 50.81 15.77
C GLN A 101 12.72 49.72 16.88
N GLY A 102 11.56 49.55 17.52
CA GLY A 102 11.35 48.59 18.60
C GLY A 102 12.06 48.91 19.92
N ARG A 103 12.58 50.14 20.05
CA ARG A 103 13.23 50.64 21.27
C ARG A 103 12.40 51.77 21.85
N ARG A 104 12.19 51.72 23.17
CA ARG A 104 11.48 52.77 23.91
C ARG A 104 12.44 53.88 24.30
N PHE A 105 12.03 55.12 24.09
CA PHE A 105 12.75 56.33 24.46
C PHE A 105 11.88 57.18 25.36
N LYS A 106 12.44 57.71 26.45
CA LYS A 106 11.76 58.62 27.37
C LYS A 106 12.37 60.00 27.27
N ARG A 107 11.51 61.02 27.19
CA ARG A 107 11.94 62.43 27.21
C ARG A 107 12.42 62.80 28.62
N VAL A 108 13.62 63.36 28.69
CA VAL A 108 14.21 63.94 29.91
C VAL A 108 14.51 65.42 29.66
N SER A 109 14.80 66.17 30.73
CA SER A 109 15.09 67.61 30.65
C SER A 109 16.22 67.96 29.66
N ASN A 110 17.13 67.01 29.43
CA ASN A 110 18.35 67.19 28.65
C ASN A 110 18.33 66.44 27.30
N GLY A 111 17.19 65.83 26.90
CA GLY A 111 17.09 65.07 25.65
C GLY A 111 16.20 63.82 25.71
N TRP A 112 16.58 62.77 24.98
CA TRP A 112 15.91 61.47 24.98
C TRP A 112 16.84 60.40 25.54
N VAL A 113 16.32 59.55 26.43
CA VAL A 113 17.05 58.42 27.00
C VAL A 113 16.38 57.13 26.53
N GLN A 114 17.18 56.18 26.04
CA GLN A 114 16.69 54.86 25.63
C GLN A 114 16.47 53.97 26.87
N LEU A 115 15.30 53.33 26.96
CA LEU A 115 15.00 52.31 27.97
C LEU A 115 15.32 50.94 27.39
N THR A 116 16.46 50.38 27.80
CA THR A 116 17.02 49.15 27.23
C THR A 116 16.24 47.88 27.61
N HIS A 117 15.44 47.93 28.67
CA HIS A 117 14.71 46.77 29.21
C HIS A 117 13.23 46.71 28.83
N ASP A 118 12.70 47.69 28.09
CA ASP A 118 11.29 47.75 27.68
C ASP A 118 11.20 47.85 26.15
N PRO A 119 11.17 46.72 25.43
CA PRO A 119 10.94 46.73 23.99
C PRO A 119 9.51 47.16 23.67
N CYS A 120 9.36 47.67 22.46
CA CYS A 120 8.11 47.79 21.73
C CYS A 120 8.35 47.26 20.31
#